data_AF-A0A6J5WFH9-F1
#
_entry.id   AF-A0A6J5WFH9-F1
#
_cell.length_a   1.000
_cell.length_b   1.000
_cell.length_c   1.000
_cell.angle_alpha   90.00
_cell.angle_beta   90.00
_cell.angle_gamma   90.00
#
_symmetry.space_group_name_H-M   'P 1'
#
loop_
_entity.id
_entity.type
_entity.pdbx_description
1 polymer ?
#
loop_
_entity_poly.entity_id
_entity_poly.type
_entity_poly.pdbx_seq_one_letter_code
_entity_poly.pdbx_strand_id
1 'polypeptide(L)'
;MTSYLNLANSHQVQLYIYFMLKYAMEIVLAESSVITGYYFIWSTSSVAIFLACLGLTVLPVNVVVGSYISNMFEERWTFKQVLLASEILVCIGILLSFHVLIPYSVPQYVSSALITFVSAEVLEGVNLSLLSRVMSSRLSRGTYNGGLLSTEAGTLARVIADGTITLAGFWGESKLLNTTLIPALFICVSSIVATCFTYNSLY
;
A
#
# COMPACT_ATOMS: atom_id res chain seq x y z
N MET A 1 -10.17 15.30 27.41
CA MET A 1 -9.80 13.86 27.43
C MET A 1 -10.19 13.17 26.13
N THR A 2 -11.39 13.44 25.59
CA THR A 2 -11.86 13.01 24.26
C THR A 2 -10.94 13.39 23.09
N SER A 3 -10.34 14.59 23.09
CA SER A 3 -9.41 15.02 22.03
C SER A 3 -8.11 14.20 21.97
N TYR A 4 -7.67 13.60 23.09
CA TYR A 4 -6.45 12.80 23.14
C TYR A 4 -6.68 11.35 22.68
N LEU A 5 -7.84 10.77 22.98
CA LEU A 5 -8.27 9.48 22.44
C LEU A 5 -8.42 9.53 20.93
N ASN A 6 -9.00 10.61 20.40
CA ASN A 6 -9.17 10.79 18.95
C ASN A 6 -7.83 10.94 18.22
N LEU A 7 -6.83 11.60 18.81
CA LEU A 7 -5.47 11.65 18.24
C LEU A 7 -4.75 10.29 18.33
N ALA A 8 -4.88 9.57 19.44
CA ALA A 8 -4.28 8.25 19.60
C ALA A 8 -4.85 7.22 18.61
N ASN A 9 -6.18 7.23 18.43
CA ASN A 9 -6.85 6.40 17.43
C ASN A 9 -6.44 6.78 16.00
N SER A 10 -6.29 8.08 15.71
CA SER A 10 -5.84 8.55 14.39
C SER A 10 -4.43 8.07 14.04
N HIS A 11 -3.49 8.02 14.99
CA HIS A 11 -2.13 7.53 14.72
C HIS A 11 -2.08 6.01 14.50
N GLN A 12 -2.88 5.23 15.25
CA GLN A 12 -2.98 3.78 15.06
C GLN A 12 -3.53 3.42 13.67
N VAL A 13 -4.55 4.15 13.21
CA VAL A 13 -5.15 3.95 11.88
C VAL A 13 -4.15 4.33 10.79
N GLN A 14 -3.41 5.42 10.99
CA GLN A 14 -2.36 5.87 10.06
C GLN A 14 -1.25 4.82 9.88
N LEU A 15 -0.81 4.21 10.99
CA LEU A 15 0.15 3.10 10.96
C LEU A 15 -0.44 1.83 10.35
N TYR A 16 -1.73 1.55 10.57
CA TYR A 16 -2.40 0.41 9.95
C TYR A 16 -2.50 0.55 8.43
N ILE A 17 -2.82 1.74 7.93
CA ILE A 17 -2.80 2.07 6.50
C ILE A 17 -1.38 1.92 5.96
N TYR A 18 -0.36 2.38 6.70
CA TYR A 18 1.04 2.23 6.30
C TYR A 18 1.45 0.75 6.22
N PHE A 19 1.00 -0.05 7.17
CA PHE A 19 1.20 -1.50 7.18
C PHE A 19 0.55 -2.16 5.97
N MET A 20 -0.73 -1.90 5.72
CA MET A 20 -1.48 -2.41 4.57
C MET A 20 -0.78 -2.08 3.25
N LEU A 21 -0.31 -0.83 3.13
CA LEU A 21 0.39 -0.33 1.96
C LEU A 21 1.67 -1.13 1.69
N LYS A 22 2.56 -1.20 2.68
CA LYS A 22 3.85 -1.89 2.53
C LYS A 22 3.66 -3.38 2.28
N TYR A 23 2.64 -3.98 2.88
CA TYR A 23 2.26 -5.36 2.63
C TYR A 23 1.83 -5.57 1.17
N ALA A 24 0.95 -4.71 0.63
CA ALA A 24 0.46 -4.83 -0.74
C ALA A 24 1.57 -4.58 -1.78
N MET A 25 2.44 -3.58 -1.55
CA MET A 25 3.60 -3.33 -2.42
C MET A 25 4.56 -4.53 -2.44
N GLU A 26 4.85 -5.11 -1.27
CA GLU A 26 5.77 -6.24 -1.18
C GLU A 26 5.23 -7.46 -1.91
N ILE A 27 3.93 -7.77 -1.77
CA ILE A 27 3.27 -8.83 -2.54
C ILE A 27 3.45 -8.61 -4.03
N VAL A 28 3.13 -7.42 -4.55
CA VAL A 28 3.24 -7.15 -5.99
C VAL A 28 4.69 -7.29 -6.48
N LEU A 29 5.67 -6.80 -5.72
CA LEU A 29 7.07 -6.82 -6.12
C LEU A 29 7.70 -8.21 -5.99
N ALA A 30 7.56 -8.86 -4.84
CA ALA A 30 8.17 -10.16 -4.57
C ALA A 30 7.55 -11.26 -5.44
N GLU A 31 6.22 -11.25 -5.61
CA GLU A 31 5.55 -12.25 -6.46
C GLU A 31 5.76 -12.02 -7.95
N SER A 32 6.12 -10.79 -8.37
CA SER A 32 6.27 -10.47 -9.80
C SER A 32 7.22 -11.41 -10.51
N SER A 33 8.31 -11.80 -9.84
CA SER A 33 9.32 -12.71 -10.38
C SER A 33 8.79 -14.13 -10.59
N VAL A 34 7.96 -14.62 -9.66
CA VAL A 34 7.39 -15.97 -9.68
C VAL A 34 6.23 -16.05 -10.66
N ILE A 35 5.30 -15.09 -10.63
CA ILE A 35 4.12 -15.06 -11.49
C ILE A 35 4.51 -14.92 -12.96
N THR A 36 5.43 -14.01 -13.28
CA THR A 36 5.83 -13.78 -14.69
C THR A 36 6.65 -14.92 -15.27
N GLY A 37 7.43 -15.62 -14.43
CA GLY A 37 8.12 -16.86 -14.81
C GLY A 37 7.14 -18.00 -15.08
N TYR A 38 6.15 -18.21 -14.21
CA TYR A 38 5.21 -19.33 -14.32
C TYR A 38 4.14 -19.12 -15.41
N TYR A 39 3.48 -17.96 -15.44
CA TYR A 39 2.34 -17.71 -16.35
C TYR A 39 2.76 -17.19 -17.73
N PHE A 40 3.85 -16.43 -17.82
CA PHE A 40 4.26 -15.75 -19.06
C PHE A 40 5.61 -16.23 -19.61
N ILE A 41 6.30 -17.13 -18.89
CA ILE A 41 7.61 -17.68 -19.26
C ILE A 41 8.61 -16.55 -19.57
N TRP A 42 8.55 -15.47 -18.78
CA TRP A 42 9.46 -14.34 -18.93
C TRP A 42 10.87 -14.69 -18.46
N SER A 43 11.87 -14.21 -19.21
CA SER A 43 13.26 -14.28 -18.78
C SER A 43 13.53 -13.33 -17.61
N THR A 44 14.51 -13.63 -16.76
CA THR A 44 14.92 -12.77 -15.64
C THR A 44 15.25 -11.35 -16.10
N SER A 45 15.81 -11.19 -17.30
CA SER A 45 16.11 -9.88 -17.89
C SER A 45 14.84 -9.06 -18.16
N SER A 46 13.78 -9.70 -18.68
CA SER A 46 12.48 -9.05 -18.94
C SER A 46 11.81 -8.62 -17.64
N VAL A 47 11.87 -9.47 -16.61
CA VAL A 47 11.35 -9.17 -15.27
C VAL A 47 12.10 -7.99 -14.65
N ALA A 48 13.43 -7.96 -14.76
CA ALA A 48 14.25 -6.88 -14.24
C ALA A 48 13.94 -5.54 -14.92
N ILE A 49 13.76 -5.52 -16.25
CA ILE A 49 13.35 -4.32 -16.98
C ILE A 49 11.97 -3.85 -16.53
N PHE A 50 11.01 -4.76 -16.37
CA PHE A 50 9.67 -4.44 -15.87
C PHE A 50 9.71 -3.81 -14.47
N LEU A 51 10.42 -4.42 -13.53
CA LEU A 51 10.60 -3.91 -12.17
C LEU A 51 11.34 -2.57 -12.15
N ALA A 52 12.35 -2.38 -13.01
CA ALA A 52 13.04 -1.11 -13.14
C ALA A 52 12.12 0.00 -13.65
N CYS A 53 11.27 -0.30 -14.65
CA CYS A 53 10.27 0.65 -15.13
C CYS A 53 9.23 0.98 -14.07
N LEU A 54 8.74 -0.03 -13.32
CA LEU A 54 7.85 0.17 -12.18
C LEU A 54 8.50 1.08 -11.12
N GLY A 55 9.72 0.77 -10.68
CA GLY A 55 10.46 1.57 -9.72
C GLY A 55 10.76 2.99 -10.21
N LEU A 56 10.95 3.20 -11.52
CA LEU A 56 11.15 4.54 -12.08
C LEU A 56 9.90 5.42 -11.91
N THR A 57 8.69 4.83 -11.87
CA THR A 57 7.45 5.58 -11.65
C THR A 57 7.33 6.20 -10.25
N VAL A 58 8.12 5.73 -9.29
CA VAL A 58 8.18 6.29 -7.92
C VAL A 58 8.59 7.75 -7.94
N LEU A 59 9.56 8.13 -8.79
CA LEU A 59 10.07 9.49 -8.86
C LEU A 59 9.02 10.52 -9.32
N PRO A 60 8.36 10.36 -10.49
CA PRO A 60 7.35 11.31 -10.93
C PRO A 60 6.14 11.34 -10.00
N VAL A 61 5.74 10.19 -9.42
CA VAL A 61 4.64 10.13 -8.46
C VAL A 61 4.99 10.96 -7.22
N ASN A 62 6.17 10.79 -6.64
CA ASN A 62 6.58 11.56 -5.47
C ASN A 62 6.73 13.06 -5.76
N VAL A 63 7.15 13.47 -6.96
CA VAL A 63 7.17 14.88 -7.37
C VAL A 63 5.75 15.45 -7.48
N VAL A 64 4.82 14.70 -8.09
CA VAL A 64 3.41 15.09 -8.20
C VAL A 64 2.81 15.22 -6.81
N VAL A 65 2.98 14.22 -5.96
CA VAL A 65 2.47 14.20 -4.58
C VAL A 65 3.08 15.34 -3.77
N GLY A 66 4.39 15.57 -3.84
CA GLY A 66 5.04 16.69 -3.15
C GLY A 66 4.52 18.05 -3.60
N SER A 67 4.32 18.23 -4.90
CA SER A 67 3.77 19.46 -5.48
C SER A 67 2.29 19.66 -5.10
N TYR A 68 1.48 18.60 -5.19
CA TYR A 68 0.06 18.62 -4.79
C TYR A 68 -0.10 18.85 -3.28
N ILE A 69 0.66 18.15 -2.44
CA ILE A 69 0.60 18.29 -0.98
C ILE A 69 1.01 19.70 -0.58
N SER A 70 2.05 20.27 -1.19
CA SER A 70 2.47 21.66 -0.94
C SER A 70 1.34 22.66 -1.25
N ASN A 71 0.60 22.47 -2.35
CA ASN A 71 -0.53 23.34 -2.70
C ASN A 71 -1.80 23.04 -1.87
N MET A 72 -1.97 21.83 -1.34
CA MET A 72 -3.15 21.42 -0.57
C MET A 72 -3.06 21.79 0.93
N PHE A 73 -2.05 22.56 1.34
CA PHE A 73 -1.82 22.91 2.75
C PHE A 73 -2.97 23.68 3.42
N GLU A 74 -3.92 24.19 2.64
CA GLU A 74 -5.05 25.00 3.11
C GLU A 74 -6.34 24.20 3.43
N GLU A 75 -6.59 23.05 2.80
CA GLU A 75 -7.87 22.33 2.95
C GLU A 75 -7.72 20.88 3.45
N ARG A 76 -7.96 20.66 4.75
CA ARG A 76 -7.95 19.31 5.37
C ARG A 76 -8.96 18.33 4.76
N TRP A 77 -9.99 18.84 4.07
CA TRP A 77 -11.04 18.05 3.44
C TRP A 77 -10.53 17.31 2.19
N THR A 78 -9.78 17.98 1.33
CA THR A 78 -9.24 17.40 0.09
C THR A 78 -8.20 16.33 0.39
N PHE A 79 -7.44 16.51 1.47
CA PHE A 79 -6.46 15.51 1.91
C PHE A 79 -7.08 14.13 2.19
N LYS A 80 -8.26 14.11 2.83
CA LYS A 80 -9.00 12.87 3.09
C LYS A 80 -9.48 12.21 1.80
N GLN A 81 -9.94 13.01 0.84
CA GLN A 81 -10.42 12.50 -0.44
C GLN A 81 -9.29 11.81 -1.21
N VAL A 82 -8.09 12.40 -1.21
CA VAL A 82 -6.92 11.78 -1.83
C VAL A 82 -6.55 10.47 -1.12
N LEU A 83 -6.51 10.44 0.21
CA LEU A 83 -6.21 9.22 0.97
C LEU A 83 -7.20 8.08 0.65
N LEU A 84 -8.51 8.36 0.76
CA LEU A 84 -9.55 7.36 0.49
C LEU A 84 -9.56 6.93 -0.98
N ALA A 85 -9.39 7.87 -1.92
CA ALA A 85 -9.34 7.56 -3.34
C ALA A 85 -8.14 6.66 -3.68
N SER A 86 -6.98 6.90 -3.08
CA SER A 86 -5.81 6.05 -3.26
C SER A 86 -6.00 4.65 -2.65
N GLU A 87 -6.62 4.52 -1.47
CA GLU A 87 -6.97 3.21 -0.91
C GLU A 87 -7.93 2.42 -1.82
N ILE A 88 -8.96 3.08 -2.35
CA ILE A 88 -9.91 2.47 -3.29
C ILE A 88 -9.20 2.06 -4.57
N LEU A 89 -8.31 2.89 -5.12
CA LEU A 89 -7.53 2.55 -6.31
C LEU A 89 -6.58 1.37 -6.08
N VAL A 90 -5.95 1.26 -4.91
CA VAL A 90 -5.17 0.07 -4.51
C VAL A 90 -6.07 -1.16 -4.47
N CYS A 91 -7.27 -1.06 -3.88
CA CYS A 91 -8.24 -2.15 -3.87
C CYS A 91 -8.65 -2.58 -5.29
N ILE A 92 -8.91 -1.61 -6.18
CA ILE A 92 -9.27 -1.87 -7.59
C ILE A 92 -8.09 -2.54 -8.31
N GLY A 93 -6.86 -2.10 -8.08
CA GLY A 93 -5.66 -2.72 -8.63
C GLY A 93 -5.51 -4.18 -8.22
N ILE A 94 -5.70 -4.48 -6.92
CA ILE A 94 -5.72 -5.84 -6.38
C ILE A 94 -6.85 -6.67 -7.02
N LEU A 95 -8.07 -6.11 -7.13
CA LEU A 95 -9.22 -6.77 -7.76
C LEU A 95 -8.98 -7.11 -9.23
N LEU A 96 -8.38 -6.20 -10.00
CA LEU A 96 -8.03 -6.42 -11.40
C LEU A 96 -6.94 -7.49 -11.58
N SER A 97 -6.13 -7.72 -10.55
CA SER A 97 -5.11 -8.76 -10.50
C SER A 97 -5.69 -10.16 -10.26
N PHE A 98 -6.92 -10.29 -9.73
CA PHE A 98 -7.52 -11.60 -9.52
C PHE A 98 -7.73 -12.36 -10.85
N HIS A 99 -7.35 -13.62 -10.82
CA HIS A 99 -7.61 -14.57 -11.90
C HIS A 99 -9.05 -15.08 -11.83
N VAL A 100 -10.02 -14.25 -12.23
CA VAL A 100 -11.45 -14.57 -12.01
C VAL A 100 -12.09 -15.33 -13.17
N LEU A 101 -11.83 -15.05 -14.46
CA LEU A 101 -12.61 -15.72 -15.54
C LEU A 101 -12.07 -15.66 -17.00
N ILE A 102 -10.92 -15.03 -17.30
CA ILE A 102 -10.38 -14.82 -18.66
C ILE A 102 -8.93 -15.35 -18.70
N PRO A 103 -8.38 -15.85 -19.82
CA PRO A 103 -6.95 -16.17 -19.91
C PRO A 103 -6.11 -14.98 -19.43
N TYR A 104 -5.31 -15.23 -18.38
CA TYR A 104 -4.47 -14.22 -17.75
C TYR A 104 -3.56 -13.59 -18.80
N SER A 105 -3.75 -12.30 -19.05
CA SER A 105 -3.04 -11.60 -20.10
C SER A 105 -1.93 -10.72 -19.51
N VAL A 106 -0.80 -10.65 -20.22
CA VAL A 106 0.30 -9.74 -19.90
C VAL A 106 -0.20 -8.30 -19.65
N PRO A 107 -1.04 -7.69 -20.53
CA PRO A 107 -1.51 -6.32 -20.29
C PRO A 107 -2.38 -6.19 -19.03
N GLN A 108 -3.15 -7.22 -18.64
CA GLN A 108 -3.91 -7.18 -17.39
C GLN A 108 -2.99 -7.20 -16.17
N TYR A 109 -1.97 -8.05 -16.16
CA TYR A 109 -1.00 -8.10 -15.08
C TYR A 109 -0.20 -6.78 -14.98
N VAL A 110 0.32 -6.29 -16.10
CA VAL A 110 1.10 -5.04 -16.13
C VAL A 110 0.25 -3.85 -15.71
N SER A 111 -0.99 -3.73 -16.19
CA SER A 111 -1.87 -2.63 -15.82
C SER A 111 -2.32 -2.69 -14.36
N SER A 112 -2.69 -3.86 -13.84
CA SER A 112 -3.06 -4.03 -12.42
C SER A 112 -1.88 -3.75 -11.49
N ALA A 113 -0.68 -4.24 -11.82
CA ALA A 113 0.54 -3.96 -11.06
C ALA A 113 0.87 -2.45 -11.07
N LEU A 114 0.80 -1.78 -12.23
CA LEU A 114 1.02 -0.34 -12.34
C LEU A 114 0.00 0.46 -11.52
N ILE A 115 -1.29 0.14 -11.62
CA ILE A 115 -2.35 0.83 -10.87
C ILE A 115 -2.14 0.65 -9.37
N THR A 116 -1.88 -0.58 -8.92
CA THR A 116 -1.66 -0.88 -7.50
C THR A 116 -0.44 -0.14 -6.98
N PHE A 117 0.68 -0.20 -7.71
CA PHE A 117 1.95 0.41 -7.29
C PHE A 117 1.89 1.93 -7.27
N VAL A 118 1.40 2.57 -8.34
CA VAL A 118 1.29 4.04 -8.40
C VAL A 118 0.33 4.56 -7.32
N SER A 119 -0.80 3.89 -7.12
CA SER A 119 -1.78 4.30 -6.10
C SER A 119 -1.23 4.13 -4.69
N ALA A 120 -0.43 3.08 -4.47
CA ALA A 120 0.28 2.84 -3.24
C ALA A 120 1.32 3.95 -2.98
N GLU A 121 2.16 4.31 -3.96
CA GLU A 121 3.14 5.40 -3.79
C GLU A 121 2.48 6.75 -3.47
N VAL A 122 1.34 7.06 -4.11
CA VAL A 122 0.55 8.24 -3.76
C VAL A 122 0.06 8.17 -2.32
N LEU A 123 -0.50 7.02 -1.91
CA LEU A 123 -0.98 6.80 -0.56
C LEU A 123 0.15 6.91 0.47
N GLU A 124 1.37 6.46 0.14
CA GLU A 124 2.54 6.58 1.02
C GLU A 124 2.91 8.03 1.29
N GLY A 125 3.06 8.84 0.24
CA GLY A 125 3.44 10.24 0.38
C GLY A 125 2.40 11.04 1.16
N VAL A 126 1.13 10.73 0.95
CA VAL A 126 -0.02 11.30 1.68
C VAL A 126 -0.01 10.82 3.14
N ASN A 127 0.24 9.52 3.38
CA ASN A 127 0.25 8.94 4.71
C ASN A 127 1.38 9.53 5.59
N LEU A 128 2.60 9.60 5.06
CA LEU A 128 3.75 10.19 5.76
C LEU A 128 3.53 11.67 6.09
N SER A 129 2.91 12.40 5.15
CA SER A 129 2.55 13.81 5.36
C SER A 129 1.53 13.98 6.49
N LEU A 130 0.53 13.12 6.63
CA LEU A 130 -0.38 13.13 7.79
C LEU A 130 0.30 12.72 9.08
N LEU A 131 1.11 11.67 9.04
CA LEU A 131 1.80 11.16 10.22
C LEU A 131 2.65 12.26 10.85
N SER A 132 3.37 13.04 10.04
CA SER A 132 4.15 14.20 10.51
C SER A 132 3.31 15.31 11.16
N ARG A 133 2.02 15.44 10.81
CA ARG A 133 1.11 16.46 11.37
C ARG A 133 0.35 15.99 12.60
N VAL A 134 -0.01 14.71 12.66
CA VAL A 134 -0.75 14.10 13.78
C VAL A 134 0.18 13.80 14.96
N MET A 135 1.49 13.75 14.73
CA MET A 135 2.44 13.46 15.78
C MET A 135 2.62 14.63 16.76
N SER A 136 2.23 14.40 18.01
CA SER A 136 2.41 15.34 19.11
C SER A 136 3.90 15.56 19.45
N SER A 137 4.25 16.80 19.82
CA SER A 137 5.59 17.22 20.30
C SER A 137 6.12 16.42 21.51
N ARG A 138 5.28 15.63 22.20
CA ARG A 138 5.70 14.73 23.28
C ARG A 138 6.13 13.34 22.82
N LEU A 139 5.62 12.82 21.70
CA LEU A 139 6.04 11.53 21.13
C LEU A 139 7.36 11.67 20.37
N SER A 140 7.62 12.86 19.80
CA SER A 140 8.90 13.26 19.20
C SER A 140 10.08 13.36 20.19
N ARG A 141 9.84 13.31 21.50
CA ARG A 141 10.87 13.48 22.55
C ARG A 141 11.50 12.16 23.04
N GLY A 142 10.96 11.00 22.65
CA GLY A 142 11.48 9.68 23.02
C GLY A 142 12.06 8.91 21.82
N THR A 143 12.70 7.76 22.09
CA THR A 143 13.21 6.80 21.08
C THR A 143 12.11 6.25 20.15
N TYR A 144 10.86 6.24 20.59
CA TYR A 144 9.66 5.96 19.78
C TYR A 144 9.22 7.18 18.98
N ASN A 145 10.12 7.73 18.17
CA ASN A 145 9.78 8.76 17.20
C ASN A 145 8.92 8.13 16.09
N GLY A 146 8.06 8.93 15.45
CA GLY A 146 7.20 8.47 14.37
C GLY A 146 7.87 7.79 13.21
N GLY A 147 9.09 8.24 12.91
CA GLY A 147 9.93 7.61 11.90
C GLY A 147 10.28 6.17 12.26
N LEU A 148 10.58 5.89 13.54
CA LEU A 148 10.91 4.54 14.00
C LEU A 148 9.68 3.63 13.98
N LEU A 149 8.53 4.09 14.46
CA LEU A 149 7.28 3.31 14.42
C LEU A 149 6.81 3.03 12.98
N SER A 150 6.93 4.01 12.07
CA SER A 150 6.64 3.81 10.66
C SER A 150 7.59 2.79 10.03
N THR A 151 8.88 2.86 10.38
CA THR A 151 9.87 1.89 9.91
C THR A 151 9.59 0.48 10.44
N GLU A 152 9.29 0.32 11.73
CA GLU A 152 8.95 -0.97 12.33
C GLU A 152 7.65 -1.54 11.73
N ALA A 153 6.61 -0.73 11.56
CA ALA A 153 5.38 -1.16 10.91
C ALA A 153 5.64 -1.60 9.46
N GLY A 154 6.48 -0.86 8.73
CA GLY A 154 6.86 -1.20 7.37
C GLY A 154 7.68 -2.49 7.29
N THR A 155 8.67 -2.70 8.17
CA THR A 155 9.46 -3.94 8.16
C THR A 155 8.63 -5.15 8.57
N LEU A 156 7.75 -5.01 9.57
CA LEU A 156 6.80 -6.07 9.95
C LEU A 156 5.86 -6.41 8.79
N ALA A 157 5.35 -5.42 8.07
CA ALA A 157 4.50 -5.64 6.91
C ALA A 157 5.21 -6.46 5.84
N ARG A 158 6.47 -6.14 5.52
CA ARG A 158 7.27 -6.90 4.56
C ARG A 158 7.51 -8.33 5.02
N VAL A 159 7.92 -8.53 6.28
CA VAL A 159 8.15 -9.87 6.83
C VAL A 159 6.89 -10.73 6.77
N ILE A 160 5.73 -10.16 7.08
CA ILE A 160 4.45 -10.88 7.00
C ILE A 160 4.09 -11.16 5.54
N ALA A 161 4.31 -10.22 4.62
CA ALA A 161 4.11 -10.42 3.18
C ALA A 161 4.98 -11.58 2.65
N ASP A 162 6.29 -11.54 2.89
CA ASP A 162 7.22 -12.60 2.50
C ASP A 162 6.83 -13.95 3.11
N GLY A 163 6.39 -13.95 4.37
CA GLY A 163 5.85 -15.12 5.05
C GLY A 163 4.62 -15.68 4.34
N THR A 164 3.67 -14.83 3.95
CA THR A 164 2.46 -15.26 3.23
C THR A 164 2.77 -15.80 1.83
N ILE A 165 3.71 -15.19 1.10
CA ILE A 165 4.17 -15.66 -0.20
C ILE A 165 4.83 -17.03 -0.07
N THR A 166 5.70 -17.19 0.93
CA THR A 166 6.39 -18.47 1.19
C THR A 166 5.39 -19.57 1.53
N LEU A 167 4.40 -19.27 2.39
CA LEU A 167 3.36 -20.22 2.75
C LEU A 167 2.49 -20.60 1.54
N ALA A 168 2.15 -19.62 0.69
CA ALA A 168 1.42 -19.85 -0.55
C ALA A 168 2.23 -20.66 -1.57
N GLY A 169 3.55 -20.45 -1.62
CA GLY A 169 4.50 -21.24 -2.42
C GLY A 169 4.48 -22.72 -2.09
N PHE A 170 4.38 -23.08 -0.80
CA PHE A 170 4.24 -24.48 -0.39
C PHE A 170 2.93 -25.13 -0.84
N TRP A 171 1.86 -24.36 -1.07
CA TRP A 171 0.57 -24.87 -1.55
C TRP A 171 0.45 -25.00 -3.08
N GLY A 172 1.49 -24.60 -3.82
CA GLY A 172 1.59 -24.77 -5.26
C GLY A 172 1.40 -23.48 -6.06
N GLU A 173 2.24 -23.33 -7.08
CA GLU A 173 2.35 -22.11 -7.91
C GLU A 173 1.06 -21.74 -8.65
N SER A 174 0.22 -22.73 -8.97
CA SER A 174 -1.07 -22.52 -9.66
C SER A 174 -2.14 -21.81 -8.81
N LYS A 175 -1.98 -21.80 -7.48
CA LYS A 175 -2.90 -21.17 -6.53
C LYS A 175 -2.25 -19.98 -5.81
N LEU A 176 -0.97 -19.71 -6.05
CA LEU A 176 -0.18 -18.71 -5.35
C LEU A 176 -0.84 -17.33 -5.43
N LEU A 177 -1.10 -16.86 -6.66
CA LEU A 177 -1.74 -15.57 -6.93
C LEU A 177 -3.04 -15.37 -6.14
N ASN A 178 -3.95 -16.35 -6.19
CA ASN A 178 -5.24 -16.20 -5.53
C ASN A 178 -5.12 -16.30 -3.99
N THR A 179 -4.16 -17.09 -3.51
CA THR A 179 -3.96 -17.33 -2.07
C THR A 179 -3.35 -16.11 -1.37
N THR A 180 -2.55 -15.32 -2.06
CA THR A 180 -1.89 -14.13 -1.52
C THR A 180 -2.69 -12.85 -1.73
N LEU A 181 -3.47 -12.77 -2.81
CA LEU A 181 -4.42 -11.68 -3.06
C LEU A 181 -5.60 -11.67 -2.06
N ILE A 182 -6.03 -12.82 -1.54
CA ILE A 182 -7.13 -12.89 -0.55
C ILE A 182 -6.78 -12.14 0.76
N PRO A 183 -5.64 -12.42 1.43
CA PRO A 183 -5.18 -11.64 2.58
C PRO A 183 -5.00 -10.16 2.26
N ALA A 184 -4.43 -9.83 1.09
CA ALA A 184 -4.22 -8.45 0.67
C ALA A 184 -5.55 -7.69 0.52
N LEU A 185 -6.56 -8.31 -0.08
CA LEU A 185 -7.89 -7.73 -0.24
C LEU A 185 -8.57 -7.57 1.12
N PHE A 186 -8.46 -8.55 2.02
CA PHE A 186 -9.01 -8.44 3.37
C PHE A 186 -8.41 -7.25 4.13
N ILE A 187 -7.08 -7.11 4.12
CA ILE A 187 -6.36 -6.01 4.77
C ILE A 187 -6.71 -4.65 4.13
N CYS A 188 -6.94 -4.63 2.82
CA CYS A 188 -7.34 -3.42 2.09
C CYS A 188 -8.78 -2.99 2.43
N VAL A 189 -9.73 -3.93 2.46
CA VAL A 189 -11.12 -3.64 2.83
C VAL A 189 -11.20 -3.21 4.30
N SER A 190 -10.46 -3.87 5.20
CA SER A 190 -10.41 -3.44 6.61
C SER A 190 -9.76 -2.07 6.78
N SER A 191 -8.77 -1.68 5.98
CA SER A 191 -8.19 -0.33 6.02
C SER A 191 -9.20 0.72 5.58
N ILE A 192 -9.91 0.51 4.46
CA ILE A 192 -10.98 1.41 3.98
C ILE A 192 -12.06 1.58 5.04
N VAL A 193 -12.49 0.49 5.67
CA VAL A 193 -13.48 0.51 6.74
C VAL A 193 -12.95 1.30 7.95
N ALA A 194 -11.71 1.07 8.36
CA ALA A 194 -11.06 1.80 9.47
C ALA A 194 -10.91 3.31 9.16
N THR A 195 -10.55 3.67 7.93
CA THR A 195 -10.48 5.05 7.43
C THR A 195 -11.85 5.71 7.53
N CYS A 196 -12.91 5.05 7.03
CA CYS A 196 -14.28 5.54 7.09
C CYS A 196 -14.75 5.76 8.53
N PHE A 197 -14.57 4.78 9.43
CA PHE A 197 -15.00 4.90 10.84
C PHE A 197 -14.25 5.99 11.60
N THR A 198 -12.94 6.06 11.44
CA THR A 198 -12.09 7.01 12.17
C THR A 198 -12.36 8.44 11.72
N TYR A 199 -12.51 8.66 10.41
CA TYR A 199 -12.75 10.01 9.89
C TYR A 199 -14.19 10.48 10.02
N ASN A 200 -15.17 9.58 10.10
CA ASN A 200 -16.57 9.92 10.43
C ASN A 200 -16.74 10.27 11.91
N SER A 201 -15.83 9.82 12.79
CA SER A 201 -15.83 10.19 14.21
C SER A 201 -15.04 11.47 14.53
N LEU A 202 -14.29 12.00 13.57
CA LEU A 202 -13.45 13.20 13.71
C LEU A 202 -14.14 14.49 13.23
N TYR A 203 -15.36 14.38 12.73
CA TYR A 203 -16.32 15.45 12.43
C TYR A 203 -17.67 15.13 13.08
#